data_AF-A0A5C6NNM3-F1
#
_entry.id   AF-A0A5C6NNM3-F1
#
_cell.length_a   1.000
_cell.length_b   1.000
_cell.length_c   1.000
_cell.angle_alpha   90.00
_cell.angle_beta   90.00
_cell.angle_gamma   90.00
#
_symmetry.space_group_name_H-M   'P 1'
#
loop_
_entity.id
_entity.type
_entity.pdbx_description
1 polymer ?
#
loop_
_entity_poly.entity_id
_entity_poly.type
_entity_poly.pdbx_seq_one_letter_code
_entity_poly.pdbx_strand_id
1 'polypeptide(L)'
;MLRSVLLSLLLSCSVSLGSSAVILDNGAPILWAQTSSQLSELPMLNGTVTPNPWNYLHRMSLIRLTIAATDTNMGFIGSSGTASPLWGLPLQLAWMLTSGRLADPTGASTCGVQTGDPMCISTQSWWGCVNYFSSVLPFLSAVQQGFMGAEVQVQLLLPEGEDFCTTYADCAARFPDAMSKWDAFYQGLKALVDSPLPEGVKKDTLLGLYWAAQMATSAGSSACSTRQRHYSSAETSFANSWVSTAEYVAAAHFQSSLENSAMFIKNLPGRSDDRAPNIADLSQEENHTLSIFSWMSTINSILGGSLVRMWKSAMCSVTTREKGREMLGQLLLNPSFATSSLLTIITETSRSC
;
A
#
# COMPACT_ATOMS: atom_id res chain seq x y z
N MET A 1 -62.94 7.68 -12.68
CA MET A 1 -61.57 7.11 -12.77
C MET A 1 -60.66 8.11 -13.46
N LEU A 2 -60.22 9.16 -12.75
CA LEU A 2 -59.07 10.02 -13.12
C LEU A 2 -58.93 11.10 -12.05
N ARG A 3 -57.89 10.97 -11.21
CA ARG A 3 -57.10 12.03 -10.54
C ARG A 3 -56.47 11.48 -9.25
N SER A 4 -55.27 12.00 -8.98
CA SER A 4 -54.50 11.91 -7.74
C SER A 4 -53.56 10.71 -7.61
N VAL A 5 -52.41 10.76 -8.30
CA VAL A 5 -51.11 10.39 -7.70
C VAL A 5 -50.02 11.25 -8.37
N LEU A 6 -49.78 12.41 -7.79
CA LEU A 6 -48.58 13.24 -7.96
C LEU A 6 -48.14 13.55 -6.53
N LEU A 7 -46.84 13.44 -6.26
CA LEU A 7 -46.15 13.42 -4.96
C LEU A 7 -46.10 12.05 -4.27
N SER A 8 -44.94 11.40 -4.33
CA SER A 8 -44.11 11.04 -3.15
C SER A 8 -43.10 9.96 -3.52
N LEU A 9 -42.11 10.28 -4.35
CA LEU A 9 -40.89 9.48 -4.52
C LEU A 9 -39.71 10.45 -4.72
N LEU A 10 -39.49 11.30 -3.72
CA LEU A 10 -38.16 11.85 -3.46
C LEU A 10 -37.40 10.75 -2.71
N LEU A 11 -36.98 9.71 -3.45
CA LEU A 11 -35.85 8.91 -2.99
C LEU A 11 -34.65 9.84 -3.08
N SER A 12 -34.11 10.16 -1.90
CA SER A 12 -32.82 10.78 -1.71
C SER A 12 -31.76 9.94 -2.42
N CYS A 13 -31.56 10.20 -3.72
CA CYS A 13 -30.28 10.03 -4.36
C CYS A 13 -29.35 11.01 -3.66
N SER A 14 -28.70 10.55 -2.58
CA SER A 14 -27.46 11.13 -2.14
C SER A 14 -26.49 10.96 -3.31
N VAL A 15 -26.45 11.97 -4.18
CA VAL A 15 -25.33 12.16 -5.10
C VAL A 15 -24.15 12.44 -4.19
N SER A 16 -23.46 11.36 -3.79
CA SER A 16 -22.12 11.45 -3.24
C SER A 16 -21.26 12.01 -4.37
N LEU A 17 -21.06 13.33 -4.34
CA LEU A 17 -20.17 14.07 -5.22
C LEU A 17 -18.84 13.33 -5.29
N GLY A 18 -18.55 12.78 -6.46
CA GLY A 18 -17.32 12.04 -6.74
C GLY A 18 -16.13 12.97 -6.60
N SER A 19 -15.26 12.66 -5.64
CA SER A 19 -13.96 13.29 -5.47
C SER A 19 -12.93 12.18 -5.32
N SER A 20 -11.71 12.40 -5.79
CA SER A 20 -10.58 11.54 -5.44
C SER A 20 -10.50 11.34 -3.94
N ALA A 21 -10.05 10.14 -3.57
CA ALA A 21 -9.90 9.77 -2.17
C ALA A 21 -9.02 10.80 -1.45
N VAL A 22 -9.57 11.46 -0.43
CA VAL A 22 -8.82 12.39 0.42
C VAL A 22 -7.89 11.59 1.30
N ILE A 23 -6.61 11.56 0.96
CA ILE A 23 -5.62 10.73 1.68
C ILE A 23 -4.80 11.49 2.71
N LEU A 24 -4.80 12.82 2.64
CA LEU A 24 -4.04 13.69 3.53
C LEU A 24 -4.95 14.64 4.31
N ASP A 25 -4.60 14.86 5.58
CA ASP A 25 -5.10 15.93 6.44
C ASP A 25 -3.89 16.63 7.09
N ASN A 26 -3.77 17.94 6.89
CA ASN A 26 -2.64 18.75 7.37
C ASN A 26 -1.25 18.17 7.02
N GLY A 27 -1.12 17.62 5.81
CA GLY A 27 0.15 17.08 5.30
C GLY A 27 0.53 15.70 5.85
N ALA A 28 -0.34 15.05 6.64
CA ALA A 28 -0.18 13.68 7.11
C ALA A 28 -1.34 12.80 6.62
N PRO A 29 -1.26 11.46 6.67
CA PRO A 29 -2.40 10.60 6.37
C PRO A 29 -3.65 11.02 7.16
N ILE A 30 -4.85 10.85 6.58
CA ILE A 30 -6.09 11.17 7.31
C ILE A 30 -6.13 10.48 8.68
N LEU A 31 -6.70 11.18 9.67
CA LEU A 31 -6.81 10.72 11.05
C LEU A 31 -5.48 10.39 11.73
N TRP A 32 -4.32 10.76 11.15
CA TRP A 32 -2.99 10.46 11.71
C TRP A 32 -2.85 10.95 13.16
N ALA A 33 -3.35 12.14 13.48
CA ALA A 33 -3.29 12.69 14.82
C ALA A 33 -4.10 11.88 15.86
N GLN A 34 -5.06 11.07 15.43
CA GLN A 34 -5.91 10.22 16.29
C GLN A 34 -5.31 8.83 16.54
N THR A 35 -4.21 8.49 15.86
CA THR A 35 -3.51 7.22 16.04
C THR A 35 -2.58 7.27 17.24
N SER A 36 -2.21 6.11 17.77
CA SER A 36 -1.24 6.00 18.84
C SER A 36 0.16 6.40 18.35
N SER A 37 0.79 7.28 19.11
CA SER A 37 2.16 7.75 18.91
C SER A 37 3.19 6.95 19.71
N GLN A 38 2.73 6.22 20.73
CA GLN A 38 3.54 5.38 21.60
C GLN A 38 2.90 4.01 21.81
N LEU A 39 3.72 2.99 22.04
CA LEU A 39 3.23 1.63 22.22
C LEU A 39 2.31 1.48 23.45
N SER A 40 2.57 2.24 24.51
CA SER A 40 1.78 2.27 25.75
C SER A 40 0.37 2.82 25.59
N GLU A 41 0.06 3.48 24.46
CA GLU A 41 -1.28 3.97 24.14
C GLU A 41 -2.15 2.90 23.47
N LEU A 42 -1.57 1.77 23.06
CA LEU A 42 -2.31 0.63 22.54
C LEU A 42 -2.88 -0.22 23.69
N PRO A 43 -3.98 -0.96 23.46
CA PRO A 43 -4.53 -1.84 24.49
C PRO A 43 -3.50 -2.87 24.94
N MET A 44 -3.54 -3.20 26.24
CA MET A 44 -2.68 -4.22 26.84
C MET A 44 -3.50 -5.20 27.67
N LEU A 45 -3.12 -6.48 27.63
CA LEU A 45 -3.65 -7.54 28.47
C LEU A 45 -2.49 -8.32 29.10
N ASN A 46 -2.44 -8.36 30.43
CA ASN A 46 -1.41 -9.08 31.20
C ASN A 46 0.04 -8.76 30.79
N GLY A 47 0.32 -7.50 30.43
CA GLY A 47 1.64 -7.05 30.00
C GLY A 47 1.93 -7.24 28.50
N THR A 48 1.06 -7.92 27.77
CA THR A 48 1.14 -8.08 26.31
C THR A 48 0.35 -6.98 25.62
N VAL A 49 0.92 -6.35 24.60
CA VAL A 49 0.23 -5.35 23.77
C VAL A 49 -0.70 -6.07 22.79
N THR A 50 -1.98 -5.73 22.83
CA THR A 50 -3.05 -6.41 22.09
C THR A 50 -3.87 -5.46 21.20
N PRO A 51 -3.28 -4.90 20.13
CA PRO A 51 -4.01 -4.02 19.23
C PRO A 51 -4.98 -4.83 18.36
N ASN A 52 -6.10 -4.21 17.97
CA ASN A 52 -7.05 -4.76 17.02
C ASN A 52 -6.70 -4.33 15.59
N PRO A 53 -6.02 -5.15 14.78
CA PRO A 53 -5.72 -4.79 13.39
C PRO A 53 -6.98 -4.67 12.52
N TRP A 54 -8.17 -5.03 12.99
CA TRP A 54 -9.45 -4.86 12.28
C TRP A 54 -10.15 -3.55 12.64
N ASN A 55 -9.47 -2.67 13.37
CA ASN A 55 -9.83 -1.28 13.53
C ASN A 55 -8.79 -0.40 12.81
N TYR A 56 -9.26 0.56 12.02
CA TYR A 56 -8.43 1.45 11.21
C TYR A 56 -7.39 2.20 12.03
N LEU A 57 -7.77 2.81 13.17
CA LEU A 57 -6.85 3.60 13.98
C LEU A 57 -5.75 2.73 14.58
N HIS A 58 -6.09 1.52 15.05
CA HIS A 58 -5.10 0.59 15.58
C HIS A 58 -4.15 0.10 14.48
N ARG A 59 -4.68 -0.27 13.30
CA ARG A 59 -3.84 -0.69 12.16
C ARG A 59 -2.91 0.43 11.70
N MET A 60 -3.41 1.66 11.59
CA MET A 60 -2.60 2.84 11.25
C MET A 60 -1.54 3.11 12.32
N SER A 61 -1.88 2.90 13.59
CA SER A 61 -0.92 3.05 14.71
C SER A 61 0.25 2.09 14.59
N LEU A 62 0.04 0.83 14.15
CA LEU A 62 1.14 -0.11 13.93
C LEU A 62 2.17 0.45 12.94
N ILE A 63 1.67 1.05 11.86
CA ILE A 63 2.50 1.64 10.81
C ILE A 63 3.21 2.89 11.33
N ARG A 64 2.50 3.78 12.04
CA ARG A 64 3.07 4.98 12.66
C ARG A 64 4.20 4.67 13.61
N LEU A 65 3.98 3.72 14.52
CA LEU A 65 4.98 3.29 15.48
C LEU A 65 6.21 2.73 14.75
N THR A 66 6.02 1.96 13.68
CA THR A 66 7.12 1.38 12.90
C THR A 66 7.95 2.47 12.21
N ILE A 67 7.30 3.48 11.62
CA ILE A 67 7.99 4.64 11.05
C ILE A 67 8.78 5.37 12.13
N ALA A 68 8.15 5.72 13.24
CA ALA A 68 8.79 6.46 14.33
C ALA A 68 9.99 5.71 14.93
N ALA A 69 9.85 4.41 15.14
CA ALA A 69 10.90 3.57 15.72
C ALA A 69 12.14 3.44 14.81
N THR A 70 11.96 3.54 13.50
CA THR A 70 13.06 3.39 12.52
C THR A 70 13.66 4.70 12.04
N ASP A 71 12.99 5.84 12.27
CA ASP A 71 13.35 7.16 11.74
C ASP A 71 14.80 7.54 12.06
N THR A 72 15.24 7.31 13.30
CA THR A 72 16.60 7.63 13.75
C THR A 72 17.70 6.89 12.99
N ASN A 73 17.39 5.75 12.37
CA ASN A 73 18.34 4.95 11.58
C ASN A 73 18.29 5.29 10.08
N MET A 74 17.41 6.18 9.65
CA MET A 74 17.14 6.45 8.22
C MET A 74 17.77 7.74 7.69
N GLY A 75 18.72 8.36 8.39
CA GLY A 75 19.33 9.64 7.96
C GLY A 75 19.92 9.62 6.54
N PHE A 76 20.42 8.47 6.06
CA PHE A 76 20.96 8.31 4.69
C PHE A 76 19.88 8.16 3.60
N ILE A 77 18.60 8.02 3.98
CA ILE A 77 17.47 7.94 3.04
C ILE A 77 16.99 9.33 2.63
N GLY A 78 17.04 10.27 3.58
CA GLY A 78 16.70 11.68 3.40
C GLY A 78 16.70 12.40 4.75
N SER A 79 16.76 13.72 4.71
CA SER A 79 16.87 14.58 5.89
C SER A 79 15.52 14.93 6.55
N SER A 80 14.40 14.53 5.94
CA SER A 80 13.05 14.76 6.48
C SER A 80 12.53 13.50 7.20
N GLY A 81 11.79 13.67 8.30
CA GLY A 81 11.04 12.58 8.95
C GLY A 81 9.94 11.95 8.07
N THR A 82 9.85 12.39 6.82
CA THR A 82 8.92 11.92 5.80
C THR A 82 9.59 11.07 4.71
N ALA A 83 10.91 10.84 4.81
CA ALA A 83 11.70 10.17 3.79
C ALA A 83 11.61 8.63 3.84
N SER A 84 11.20 8.05 4.97
CA SER A 84 11.09 6.59 5.14
C SER A 84 10.30 5.92 4.01
N PRO A 85 10.75 4.78 3.45
CA PRO A 85 9.96 4.05 2.45
C PRO A 85 8.67 3.46 3.03
N LEU A 86 8.50 3.42 4.36
CA LEU A 86 7.30 2.91 4.99
C LEU A 86 6.09 3.85 4.83
N TRP A 87 6.29 5.11 4.43
CA TRP A 87 5.22 6.10 4.26
C TRP A 87 4.22 5.80 3.13
N GLY A 88 4.54 4.88 2.22
CA GLY A 88 3.56 4.35 1.27
C GLY A 88 2.43 3.56 1.95
N LEU A 89 2.73 2.82 3.02
CA LEU A 89 1.76 1.97 3.72
C LEU A 89 0.60 2.75 4.37
N PRO A 90 0.84 3.82 5.17
CA PRO A 90 -0.26 4.54 5.80
C PRO A 90 -1.09 5.32 4.76
N LEU A 91 -0.49 5.81 3.68
CA LEU A 91 -1.25 6.47 2.61
C LEU A 91 -2.13 5.48 1.82
N GLN A 92 -1.65 4.26 1.59
CA GLN A 92 -2.48 3.20 1.00
C GLN A 92 -3.66 2.85 1.92
N LEU A 93 -3.42 2.70 3.22
CA LEU A 93 -4.48 2.43 4.19
C LEU A 93 -5.50 3.58 4.26
N ALA A 94 -5.05 4.84 4.23
CA ALA A 94 -5.91 6.02 4.15
C ALA A 94 -6.78 6.00 2.89
N TRP A 95 -6.19 5.75 1.72
CA TRP A 95 -6.93 5.63 0.46
C TRP A 95 -7.99 4.52 0.52
N MET A 96 -7.66 3.35 1.07
CA MET A 96 -8.61 2.25 1.22
C MET A 96 -9.78 2.61 2.15
N LEU A 97 -9.54 3.39 3.21
CA LEU A 97 -10.60 3.88 4.09
C LEU A 97 -11.54 4.82 3.32
N THR A 98 -11.00 5.87 2.68
CA THR A 98 -11.83 6.90 2.04
C THR A 98 -12.51 6.46 0.77
N SER A 99 -12.00 5.44 0.10
CA SER A 99 -12.67 4.81 -1.03
C SER A 99 -13.66 3.72 -0.64
N GLY A 100 -13.86 3.46 0.65
CA GLY A 100 -14.77 2.43 1.15
C GLY A 100 -14.27 0.99 0.96
N ARG A 101 -13.05 0.80 0.46
CA ARG A 101 -12.47 -0.52 0.19
C ARG A 101 -12.23 -1.36 1.45
N LEU A 102 -12.16 -0.74 2.63
CA LEU A 102 -12.05 -1.45 3.91
C LEU A 102 -13.41 -1.96 4.44
N ALA A 103 -14.53 -1.47 3.92
CA ALA A 103 -15.87 -1.87 4.36
C ALA A 103 -16.23 -3.30 3.93
N ASP A 104 -17.29 -3.84 4.50
CA ASP A 104 -17.82 -5.15 4.11
C ASP A 104 -18.43 -5.12 2.70
N PRO A 105 -17.82 -5.79 1.70
CA PRO A 105 -18.32 -5.79 0.34
C PRO A 105 -19.54 -6.69 0.15
N THR A 106 -19.90 -7.52 1.13
CA THR A 106 -20.98 -8.52 1.02
C THR A 106 -22.36 -7.97 1.38
N GLY A 107 -22.40 -6.85 2.11
CA GLY A 107 -23.62 -6.31 2.71
C GLY A 107 -24.17 -7.14 3.88
N ALA A 108 -23.45 -8.17 4.35
CA ALA A 108 -23.88 -9.00 5.48
C ALA A 108 -23.71 -8.29 6.84
N SER A 109 -22.83 -7.29 6.91
CA SER A 109 -22.61 -6.46 8.10
C SER A 109 -22.53 -4.97 7.75
N THR A 110 -22.59 -4.12 8.79
CA THR A 110 -22.40 -2.68 8.69
C THR A 110 -20.95 -2.25 9.02
N CYS A 111 -19.98 -3.16 8.92
CA CYS A 111 -18.56 -2.84 9.17
C CYS A 111 -18.01 -1.91 8.08
N GLY A 112 -17.40 -0.78 8.48
CA GLY A 112 -16.76 0.19 7.61
C GLY A 112 -17.71 1.11 6.84
N VAL A 113 -19.03 0.99 7.06
CA VAL A 113 -20.03 1.91 6.50
C VAL A 113 -20.48 2.93 7.57
N GLN A 114 -20.90 4.11 7.12
CA GLN A 114 -21.27 5.23 8.01
C GLN A 114 -22.43 4.91 8.97
N THR A 115 -23.34 4.02 8.59
CA THR A 115 -24.47 3.60 9.43
C THR A 115 -24.10 2.57 10.50
N GLY A 116 -22.86 2.06 10.49
CA GLY A 116 -22.30 1.15 11.49
C GLY A 116 -21.05 1.74 12.14
N ASP A 117 -19.98 0.94 12.22
CA ASP A 117 -18.66 1.42 12.67
C ASP A 117 -17.79 1.77 11.45
N PRO A 118 -17.58 3.06 11.14
CA PRO A 118 -16.79 3.47 9.99
C PRO A 118 -15.30 3.14 10.13
N MET A 119 -14.80 2.88 11.34
CA MET A 119 -13.40 2.50 11.60
C MET A 119 -13.19 0.99 11.54
N CYS A 120 -14.26 0.20 11.46
CA CYS A 120 -14.17 -1.25 11.29
C CYS A 120 -13.60 -1.60 9.91
N ILE A 121 -12.61 -2.50 9.88
CA ILE A 121 -12.08 -3.11 8.66
C ILE A 121 -12.68 -4.49 8.53
N SER A 122 -13.42 -4.73 7.45
CA SER A 122 -14.09 -6.01 7.24
C SER A 122 -13.09 -7.11 6.91
N THR A 123 -13.27 -8.27 7.54
CA THR A 123 -12.53 -9.48 7.21
C THR A 123 -12.95 -10.08 5.87
N GLN A 124 -14.09 -9.66 5.30
CA GLN A 124 -14.54 -10.03 3.97
C GLN A 124 -13.93 -9.13 2.87
N SER A 125 -13.30 -8.00 3.25
CA SER A 125 -12.63 -7.12 2.30
C SER A 125 -11.33 -7.74 1.78
N TRP A 126 -11.17 -7.82 0.46
CA TRP A 126 -9.91 -8.23 -0.17
C TRP A 126 -8.80 -7.22 0.17
N TRP A 127 -9.10 -5.92 0.06
CA TRP A 127 -8.16 -4.84 0.38
C TRP A 127 -7.76 -4.84 1.86
N GLY A 128 -8.73 -5.04 2.76
CA GLY A 128 -8.49 -5.20 4.19
C GLY A 128 -7.61 -6.41 4.51
N CYS A 129 -7.80 -7.52 3.79
CA CYS A 129 -6.99 -8.72 3.93
C CYS A 129 -5.54 -8.52 3.42
N VAL A 130 -5.35 -7.98 2.21
CA VAL A 130 -3.98 -7.74 1.68
C VAL A 130 -3.23 -6.73 2.54
N ASN A 131 -3.88 -5.64 2.91
CA ASN A 131 -3.28 -4.60 3.73
C ASN A 131 -2.99 -5.08 5.17
N TYR A 132 -3.70 -6.10 5.68
CA TYR A 132 -3.35 -6.74 6.96
C TYR A 132 -1.89 -7.17 6.91
N PHE A 133 -1.50 -7.96 5.91
CA PHE A 133 -0.13 -8.44 5.78
C PHE A 133 0.89 -7.31 5.60
N SER A 134 0.57 -6.31 4.77
CA SER A 134 1.45 -5.15 4.55
C SER A 134 1.60 -4.23 5.77
N SER A 135 0.71 -4.32 6.77
CA SER A 135 0.79 -3.52 8.00
C SER A 135 1.33 -4.32 9.18
N VAL A 136 0.91 -5.58 9.31
CA VAL A 136 1.18 -6.45 10.46
C VAL A 136 2.57 -7.07 10.40
N LEU A 137 2.96 -7.64 9.27
CA LEU A 137 4.27 -8.31 9.14
C LEU A 137 5.45 -7.35 9.41
N PRO A 138 5.52 -6.15 8.81
CA PRO A 138 6.59 -5.21 9.13
C PRO A 138 6.58 -4.79 10.60
N PHE A 139 5.41 -4.58 11.21
CA PHE A 139 5.32 -4.20 12.62
C PHE A 139 5.83 -5.31 13.56
N LEU A 140 5.36 -6.55 13.37
CA LEU A 140 5.80 -7.68 14.19
C LEU A 140 7.29 -7.96 14.04
N SER A 141 7.83 -7.83 12.82
CA SER A 141 9.27 -7.95 12.59
C SER A 141 10.04 -6.80 13.25
N ALA A 142 9.56 -5.55 13.21
CA ALA A 142 10.20 -4.43 13.92
C ALA A 142 10.28 -4.68 15.44
N VAL A 143 9.20 -5.19 16.03
CA VAL A 143 9.15 -5.61 17.44
C VAL A 143 10.19 -6.69 17.72
N GLN A 144 10.21 -7.76 16.92
CA GLN A 144 11.17 -8.86 17.06
C GLN A 144 12.62 -8.40 16.94
N GLN A 145 12.90 -7.46 16.04
CA GLN A 145 14.22 -6.87 15.87
C GLN A 145 14.53 -5.79 16.93
N GLY A 146 13.67 -5.59 17.92
CA GLY A 146 13.92 -4.73 19.09
C GLY A 146 13.77 -3.24 18.84
N PHE A 147 13.18 -2.82 17.72
CA PHE A 147 12.94 -1.39 17.42
C PHE A 147 11.91 -0.76 18.37
N MET A 148 11.05 -1.57 18.98
CA MET A 148 9.99 -1.11 19.89
C MET A 148 10.37 -1.20 21.38
N GLY A 149 11.64 -1.52 21.69
CA GLY A 149 12.11 -1.82 23.03
C GLY A 149 12.35 -3.32 23.24
N ALA A 150 13.28 -3.64 24.14
CA ALA A 150 13.55 -5.01 24.52
C ALA A 150 12.34 -5.62 25.24
N GLU A 151 12.09 -6.92 25.02
CA GLU A 151 11.08 -7.72 25.74
C GLU A 151 9.61 -7.34 25.50
N VAL A 152 9.33 -6.42 24.56
CA VAL A 152 7.96 -6.12 24.15
C VAL A 152 7.28 -7.36 23.58
N GLN A 153 6.15 -7.74 24.19
CA GLN A 153 5.30 -8.82 23.71
C GLN A 153 4.08 -8.23 23.00
N VAL A 154 3.78 -8.77 21.81
CA VAL A 154 2.63 -8.36 20.99
C VAL A 154 1.83 -9.59 20.60
N GLN A 155 0.52 -9.50 20.77
CA GLN A 155 -0.44 -10.44 20.23
C GLN A 155 -1.64 -9.70 19.65
N LEU A 156 -1.81 -9.75 18.34
CA LEU A 156 -2.91 -9.06 17.66
C LEU A 156 -4.26 -9.72 17.97
N LEU A 157 -5.31 -8.91 18.12
CA LEU A 157 -6.66 -9.44 18.25
C LEU A 157 -7.15 -9.99 16.91
N LEU A 158 -7.85 -11.12 16.99
CA LEU A 158 -8.42 -11.82 15.85
C LEU A 158 -9.95 -11.89 16.00
N PRO A 159 -10.71 -11.50 14.97
CA PRO A 159 -12.15 -11.72 14.93
C PRO A 159 -12.47 -13.21 14.97
N GLU A 160 -13.61 -13.55 15.56
CA GLU A 160 -14.05 -14.93 15.66
C GLU A 160 -14.19 -15.58 14.27
N GLY A 161 -13.71 -16.82 14.13
CA GLY A 161 -13.83 -17.59 12.88
C GLY A 161 -12.84 -17.22 11.78
N GLU A 162 -11.95 -16.25 12.02
CA GLU A 162 -10.88 -15.91 11.07
C GLU A 162 -9.59 -16.65 11.37
N ASP A 163 -8.74 -16.81 10.35
CA ASP A 163 -7.46 -17.52 10.44
C ASP A 163 -6.31 -16.65 9.91
N PHE A 164 -5.98 -15.59 10.65
CA PHE A 164 -4.82 -14.74 10.38
C PHE A 164 -3.73 -14.97 11.43
N CYS A 165 -2.48 -14.79 11.03
CA CYS A 165 -1.37 -14.89 11.96
C CYS A 165 -1.34 -13.66 12.90
N THR A 166 -1.15 -13.86 14.21
CA THR A 166 -1.33 -12.78 15.21
C THR A 166 -0.09 -12.44 16.04
N THR A 167 0.93 -13.29 15.98
CA THR A 167 2.21 -13.10 16.69
C THR A 167 3.37 -13.25 15.71
N TYR A 168 4.56 -12.77 16.06
CA TYR A 168 5.75 -12.95 15.22
C TYR A 168 5.98 -14.44 14.92
N ALA A 169 5.96 -15.30 15.94
CA ALA A 169 6.23 -16.73 15.79
C ALA A 169 5.23 -17.42 14.84
N ASP A 170 3.95 -17.12 14.98
CA ASP A 170 2.89 -17.65 14.11
C ASP A 170 3.03 -17.13 12.67
N CYS A 171 3.25 -15.83 12.50
CA CYS A 171 3.47 -15.25 11.16
C CYS A 171 4.74 -15.78 10.49
N ALA A 172 5.82 -16.01 11.24
CA ALA A 172 7.06 -16.57 10.71
C ALA A 172 6.89 -18.05 10.32
N ALA A 173 6.09 -18.81 11.05
CA ALA A 173 5.78 -20.20 10.69
C ALA A 173 4.91 -20.29 9.41
N ARG A 174 3.93 -19.39 9.25
CA ARG A 174 2.98 -19.42 8.13
C ARG A 174 3.47 -18.70 6.88
N PHE A 175 4.25 -17.63 7.05
CA PHE A 175 4.77 -16.78 5.96
C PHE A 175 6.29 -16.56 6.12
N PRO A 176 7.09 -17.65 6.16
CA PRO A 176 8.52 -17.57 6.47
C PRO A 176 9.31 -16.68 5.50
N ASP A 177 8.93 -16.69 4.22
CA ASP A 177 9.58 -15.90 3.19
C ASP A 177 9.37 -14.39 3.36
N ALA A 178 8.15 -13.97 3.72
CA ALA A 178 7.84 -12.56 3.97
C ALA A 178 8.46 -12.07 5.28
N MET A 179 8.35 -12.85 6.35
CA MET A 179 8.91 -12.49 7.66
C MET A 179 10.44 -12.40 7.64
N SER A 180 11.13 -13.36 7.04
CA SER A 180 12.59 -13.32 6.93
C SER A 180 13.10 -12.13 6.11
N LYS A 181 12.36 -11.67 5.09
CA LYS A 181 12.71 -10.46 4.33
C LYS A 181 12.44 -9.18 5.10
N TRP A 182 11.37 -9.12 5.90
CA TRP A 182 11.19 -8.01 6.84
C TRP A 182 12.30 -7.95 7.88
N ASP A 183 12.69 -9.11 8.43
CA ASP A 183 13.84 -9.18 9.34
C ASP A 183 15.13 -8.69 8.67
N ALA A 184 15.37 -9.11 7.42
CA ALA A 184 16.51 -8.65 6.63
C ALA A 184 16.48 -7.13 6.38
N PHE A 185 15.31 -6.54 6.14
CA PHE A 185 15.17 -5.08 6.00
C PHE A 185 15.62 -4.34 7.27
N TYR A 186 15.14 -4.78 8.44
CA TYR A 186 15.47 -4.15 9.72
C TYR A 186 16.92 -4.41 10.17
N GLN A 187 17.45 -5.60 9.93
CA GLN A 187 18.86 -5.93 10.18
C GLN A 187 19.77 -5.13 9.25
N GLY A 188 19.40 -5.05 7.96
CA GLY A 188 20.08 -4.23 6.97
C GLY A 188 20.08 -2.75 7.35
N LEU A 189 18.96 -2.22 7.84
CA LEU A 189 18.87 -0.85 8.35
C LEU A 189 19.92 -0.59 9.44
N LYS A 190 20.00 -1.45 10.46
CA LYS A 190 21.00 -1.32 11.53
C LYS A 190 22.44 -1.38 10.98
N ALA A 191 22.73 -2.33 10.10
CA ALA A 191 24.05 -2.51 9.53
C ALA A 191 24.50 -1.33 8.63
N LEU A 192 23.56 -0.69 7.92
CA LEU A 192 23.84 0.39 6.99
C LEU A 192 24.15 1.73 7.67
N VAL A 193 23.65 1.95 8.89
CA VAL A 193 23.89 3.19 9.66
C VAL A 193 25.40 3.45 9.76
N ASP A 194 26.17 2.49 10.27
CA ASP A 194 27.61 2.62 10.49
C ASP A 194 28.48 2.16 9.31
N SER A 195 27.85 1.78 8.19
CA SER A 195 28.56 1.30 7.01
C SER A 195 29.42 2.40 6.35
N PRO A 196 30.61 2.09 5.82
CA PRO A 196 31.43 3.07 5.08
C PRO A 196 30.96 3.28 3.63
N LEU A 197 29.88 2.62 3.19
CA LEU A 197 29.37 2.73 1.83
C LEU A 197 28.89 4.17 1.51
N PRO A 198 28.97 4.61 0.24
CA PRO A 198 28.36 5.87 -0.19
C PRO A 198 26.85 5.90 0.11
N GLU A 199 26.31 7.05 0.50
CA GLU A 199 24.89 7.20 0.91
C GLU A 199 23.91 6.71 -0.16
N GLY A 200 24.17 7.00 -1.45
CA GLY A 200 23.34 6.51 -2.55
C GLY A 200 23.29 4.97 -2.63
N VAL A 201 24.40 4.29 -2.33
CA VAL A 201 24.47 2.83 -2.28
C VAL A 201 23.74 2.30 -1.05
N LYS A 202 23.89 2.94 0.12
CA LYS A 202 23.13 2.58 1.34
C LYS A 202 21.63 2.69 1.09
N LYS A 203 21.20 3.82 0.53
CA LYS A 203 19.80 4.09 0.19
C LYS A 203 19.25 3.05 -0.77
N ASP A 204 19.93 2.80 -1.88
CA ASP A 204 19.48 1.83 -2.87
C ASP A 204 19.44 0.40 -2.31
N THR A 205 20.41 0.02 -1.46
CA THR A 205 20.44 -1.28 -0.76
C THR A 205 19.24 -1.44 0.17
N LEU A 206 18.97 -0.45 1.01
CA LEU A 206 17.83 -0.50 1.94
C LEU A 206 16.50 -0.56 1.19
N LEU A 207 16.34 0.23 0.12
CA LEU A 207 15.15 0.21 -0.72
C LEU A 207 14.96 -1.15 -1.40
N GLY A 208 16.05 -1.81 -1.80
CA GLY A 208 16.00 -3.18 -2.31
C GLY A 208 15.48 -4.18 -1.28
N LEU A 209 15.97 -4.11 -0.04
CA LEU A 209 15.48 -4.96 1.06
C LEU A 209 14.00 -4.70 1.36
N TYR A 210 13.59 -3.43 1.40
CA TYR A 210 12.20 -3.03 1.59
C TYR A 210 11.28 -3.62 0.52
N TRP A 211 11.65 -3.46 -0.76
CA TRP A 211 10.83 -3.96 -1.86
C TRP A 211 10.84 -5.48 -1.94
N ALA A 212 11.93 -6.15 -1.60
CA ALA A 212 11.95 -7.59 -1.48
C ALA A 212 10.94 -8.08 -0.43
N ALA A 213 10.89 -7.42 0.73
CA ALA A 213 9.93 -7.74 1.80
C ALA A 213 8.47 -7.44 1.38
N GLN A 214 8.21 -6.31 0.73
CA GLN A 214 6.88 -5.96 0.21
C GLN A 214 6.38 -6.93 -0.87
N MET A 215 7.25 -7.34 -1.79
CA MET A 215 6.89 -8.28 -2.85
C MET A 215 6.61 -9.69 -2.29
N ALA A 216 7.40 -10.16 -1.31
CA ALA A 216 7.11 -11.41 -0.61
C ALA A 216 5.82 -11.34 0.20
N THR A 217 5.53 -10.19 0.82
CA THR A 217 4.27 -9.94 1.52
C THR A 217 3.08 -10.01 0.56
N SER A 218 3.20 -9.36 -0.60
CA SER A 218 2.18 -9.42 -1.66
C SER A 218 1.95 -10.86 -2.14
N ALA A 219 3.00 -11.65 -2.35
CA ALA A 219 2.88 -13.06 -2.74
C ALA A 219 2.20 -13.91 -1.64
N GLY A 220 2.57 -13.71 -0.38
CA GLY A 220 1.94 -14.37 0.77
C GLY A 220 0.45 -14.02 0.93
N SER A 221 0.06 -12.79 0.55
CA SER A 221 -1.34 -12.34 0.58
C SER A 221 -2.26 -13.02 -0.44
N SER A 222 -1.75 -13.94 -1.27
CA SER A 222 -2.57 -14.77 -2.16
C SER A 222 -3.65 -15.57 -1.42
N ALA A 223 -3.49 -15.81 -0.11
CA ALA A 223 -4.53 -16.32 0.78
C ALA A 223 -5.82 -15.47 0.81
N CYS A 224 -5.74 -14.19 0.40
CA CYS A 224 -6.88 -13.28 0.29
C CYS A 224 -7.69 -13.47 -0.99
N SER A 225 -7.16 -14.17 -2.01
CA SER A 225 -7.73 -14.21 -3.37
C SER A 225 -9.21 -14.57 -3.44
N THR A 226 -9.68 -15.49 -2.59
CA THR A 226 -11.10 -15.90 -2.55
C THR A 226 -12.05 -14.75 -2.26
N ARG A 227 -11.59 -13.69 -1.56
CA ARG A 227 -12.38 -12.50 -1.24
C ARG A 227 -12.65 -11.61 -2.46
N GLN A 228 -11.88 -11.74 -3.55
CA GLN A 228 -12.13 -11.00 -4.79
C GLN A 228 -13.50 -11.32 -5.40
N ARG A 229 -14.09 -12.50 -5.09
CA ARG A 229 -15.44 -12.89 -5.54
C ARG A 229 -16.56 -11.92 -5.11
N HIS A 230 -16.30 -11.10 -4.08
CA HIS A 230 -17.25 -10.12 -3.56
C HIS A 230 -17.25 -8.80 -4.34
N TYR A 231 -16.35 -8.66 -5.31
CA TYR A 231 -16.16 -7.42 -6.07
C TYR A 231 -16.57 -7.58 -7.53
N SER A 232 -16.84 -6.45 -8.18
CA SER A 232 -17.10 -6.43 -9.62
C SER A 232 -15.85 -6.86 -10.41
N SER A 233 -16.05 -7.24 -11.67
CA SER A 233 -14.93 -7.53 -12.58
C SER A 233 -14.03 -6.32 -12.80
N ALA A 234 -14.58 -5.11 -12.78
CA ALA A 234 -13.83 -3.87 -12.90
C ALA A 234 -12.87 -3.66 -11.72
N GLU A 235 -13.38 -3.81 -10.48
CA GLU A 235 -12.55 -3.70 -9.28
C GLU A 235 -11.49 -4.81 -9.20
N THR A 236 -11.88 -6.04 -9.55
CA THR A 236 -10.93 -7.17 -9.59
C THR A 236 -9.82 -6.93 -10.61
N SER A 237 -10.16 -6.39 -11.79
CA SER A 237 -9.16 -6.00 -12.79
C SER A 237 -8.24 -4.92 -12.26
N PHE A 238 -8.78 -3.89 -11.59
CA PHE A 238 -7.98 -2.83 -11.00
C PHE A 238 -7.04 -3.36 -9.91
N ALA A 239 -7.53 -4.22 -9.01
CA ALA A 239 -6.72 -4.89 -7.99
C ALA A 239 -5.55 -5.69 -8.60
N ASN A 240 -5.80 -6.42 -9.68
CA ASN A 240 -4.75 -7.17 -10.38
C ASN A 240 -3.74 -6.26 -11.07
N SER A 241 -4.19 -5.17 -11.70
CA SER A 241 -3.31 -4.16 -12.27
C SER A 241 -2.45 -3.49 -11.20
N TRP A 242 -3.04 -3.15 -10.04
CA TRP A 242 -2.35 -2.58 -8.90
C TRP A 242 -1.20 -3.48 -8.41
N VAL A 243 -1.49 -4.77 -8.17
CA VAL A 243 -0.48 -5.76 -7.75
C VAL A 243 0.61 -5.94 -8.82
N SER A 244 0.23 -5.95 -10.10
CA SER A 244 1.17 -6.07 -11.23
C SER A 244 2.12 -4.87 -11.33
N THR A 245 1.61 -3.64 -11.14
CA THR A 245 2.46 -2.44 -11.20
C THR A 245 3.46 -2.37 -10.06
N ALA A 246 3.17 -2.98 -8.89
CA ALA A 246 4.12 -3.07 -7.79
C ALA A 246 5.45 -3.71 -8.21
N GLU A 247 5.45 -4.64 -9.19
CA GLU A 247 6.70 -5.24 -9.70
C GLU A 247 7.64 -4.23 -10.36
N TYR A 248 7.09 -3.22 -11.04
CA TYR A 248 7.88 -2.20 -11.71
C TYR A 248 8.49 -1.23 -10.69
N VAL A 249 7.67 -0.81 -9.74
CA VAL A 249 8.06 0.07 -8.65
C VAL A 249 9.13 -0.61 -7.77
N ALA A 250 8.95 -1.90 -7.49
CA ALA A 250 9.90 -2.71 -6.75
C ALA A 250 11.24 -2.85 -7.48
N ALA A 251 11.24 -3.18 -8.76
CA ALA A 251 12.47 -3.34 -9.53
C ALA A 251 13.31 -2.04 -9.58
N ALA A 252 12.67 -0.87 -9.61
CA ALA A 252 13.34 0.42 -9.59
C ALA A 252 13.82 0.85 -8.19
N HIS A 253 13.59 0.04 -7.15
CA HIS A 253 13.84 0.41 -5.75
C HIS A 253 13.20 1.76 -5.41
N PHE A 254 11.94 1.97 -5.81
CA PHE A 254 11.29 3.27 -5.66
C PHE A 254 11.20 3.70 -4.19
N GLN A 255 11.56 4.94 -3.88
CA GLN A 255 11.43 5.45 -2.51
C GLN A 255 9.98 5.88 -2.25
N SER A 256 9.21 5.04 -1.57
CA SER A 256 7.85 5.33 -1.11
C SER A 256 7.82 6.24 0.12
N SER A 257 8.49 7.41 0.03
CA SER A 257 8.36 8.50 1.00
C SER A 257 6.94 9.07 1.03
N LEU A 258 6.63 9.92 2.00
CA LEU A 258 5.31 10.53 2.11
C LEU A 258 4.96 11.34 0.85
N GLU A 259 5.88 12.20 0.41
CA GLU A 259 5.70 13.05 -0.76
C GLU A 259 5.52 12.21 -2.02
N ASN A 260 6.48 11.31 -2.30
CA ASN A 260 6.43 10.47 -3.49
C ASN A 260 5.17 9.61 -3.51
N SER A 261 4.82 8.97 -2.40
CA SER A 261 3.64 8.12 -2.33
C SER A 261 2.35 8.91 -2.49
N ALA A 262 2.26 10.10 -1.90
CA ALA A 262 1.08 10.96 -2.03
C ALA A 262 0.84 11.38 -3.49
N MET A 263 1.91 11.61 -4.26
CA MET A 263 1.78 11.96 -5.69
C MET A 263 1.06 10.87 -6.49
N PHE A 264 1.28 9.58 -6.18
CA PHE A 264 0.61 8.48 -6.88
C PHE A 264 -0.75 8.16 -6.29
N ILE A 265 -0.86 8.09 -4.97
CA ILE A 265 -2.05 7.59 -4.29
C ILE A 265 -3.21 8.58 -4.41
N LYS A 266 -2.94 9.89 -4.43
CA LYS A 266 -3.99 10.92 -4.61
C LYS A 266 -4.72 10.78 -5.95
N ASN A 267 -4.08 10.17 -6.95
CA ASN A 267 -4.63 9.99 -8.29
C ASN A 267 -5.37 8.65 -8.47
N LEU A 268 -5.48 7.86 -7.41
CA LEU A 268 -6.16 6.57 -7.46
C LEU A 268 -7.68 6.73 -7.39
N PRO A 269 -8.43 5.79 -7.99
CA PRO A 269 -9.86 5.96 -8.15
C PRO A 269 -10.55 5.86 -6.80
N GLY A 270 -11.46 6.80 -6.55
CA GLY A 270 -12.33 6.78 -5.37
C GLY A 270 -13.38 5.66 -5.41
N ARG A 271 -13.67 5.10 -6.60
CA ARG A 271 -14.70 4.06 -6.82
C ARG A 271 -14.32 3.04 -7.90
N SER A 272 -15.06 1.94 -7.97
CA SER A 272 -14.72 0.75 -8.77
C SER A 272 -15.26 0.73 -10.20
N ASP A 273 -16.34 1.47 -10.49
CA ASP A 273 -17.08 1.36 -11.76
C ASP A 273 -16.58 2.33 -12.85
N ASP A 274 -15.50 3.04 -12.55
CA ASP A 274 -14.90 4.06 -13.39
C ASP A 274 -13.94 3.47 -14.43
N ARG A 275 -14.08 3.94 -15.69
CA ARG A 275 -13.21 3.52 -16.80
C ARG A 275 -12.41 4.70 -17.35
N ALA A 276 -11.13 4.75 -17.00
CA ALA A 276 -10.18 5.70 -17.58
C ALA A 276 -10.06 5.50 -19.11
N PRO A 277 -9.72 6.55 -19.90
CA PRO A 277 -9.33 7.89 -19.48
C PRO A 277 -10.47 8.92 -19.44
N ASN A 278 -11.74 8.49 -19.53
CA ASN A 278 -12.88 9.41 -19.66
C ASN A 278 -13.83 9.32 -18.45
N ILE A 279 -13.27 9.31 -17.25
CA ILE A 279 -14.05 9.36 -16.02
C ILE A 279 -14.39 10.82 -15.76
N ALA A 280 -15.66 11.18 -15.96
CA ALA A 280 -16.11 12.58 -16.08
C ALA A 280 -15.87 13.43 -14.83
N ASP A 281 -15.69 12.81 -13.67
CA ASP A 281 -15.47 13.43 -12.37
C ASP A 281 -14.04 13.25 -11.83
N LEU A 282 -13.12 12.74 -12.64
CA LEU A 282 -11.69 12.77 -12.37
C LEU A 282 -11.00 13.87 -13.18
N SER A 283 -9.94 14.45 -12.61
CA SER A 283 -9.05 15.37 -13.31
C SER A 283 -8.36 14.67 -14.50
N GLN A 284 -7.75 15.47 -15.38
CA GLN A 284 -6.98 14.94 -16.51
C GLN A 284 -5.80 14.08 -16.02
N GLU A 285 -5.14 14.50 -14.95
CA GLU A 285 -4.02 13.81 -14.32
C GLU A 285 -4.45 12.48 -13.69
N GLU A 286 -5.59 12.46 -13.02
CA GLU A 286 -6.17 11.26 -12.39
C GLU A 286 -6.56 10.22 -13.44
N ASN A 287 -7.24 10.67 -14.50
CA ASN A 287 -7.54 9.83 -15.66
C ASN A 287 -6.27 9.32 -16.35
N HIS A 288 -5.23 10.16 -16.46
CA HIS A 288 -3.94 9.77 -17.04
C HIS A 288 -3.26 8.68 -16.21
N THR A 289 -3.08 8.89 -14.90
CA THR A 289 -2.44 7.91 -14.01
C THR A 289 -3.15 6.55 -14.05
N LEU A 290 -4.50 6.54 -14.03
CA LEU A 290 -5.29 5.32 -14.18
C LEU A 290 -5.08 4.63 -15.53
N SER A 291 -5.03 5.41 -16.61
CA SER A 291 -4.79 4.88 -17.96
C SER A 291 -3.41 4.23 -18.09
N ILE A 292 -2.40 4.77 -17.40
CA ILE A 292 -1.05 4.22 -17.36
C ILE A 292 -1.02 2.89 -16.60
N PHE A 293 -1.66 2.79 -15.44
CA PHE A 293 -1.74 1.51 -14.70
C PHE A 293 -2.39 0.41 -15.54
N SER A 294 -3.51 0.74 -16.20
CA SER A 294 -4.19 -0.18 -17.11
C SER A 294 -3.31 -0.56 -18.31
N TRP A 295 -2.63 0.41 -18.92
CA TRP A 295 -1.72 0.19 -20.05
C TRP A 295 -0.54 -0.72 -19.67
N MET A 296 0.12 -0.47 -18.54
CA MET A 296 1.25 -1.28 -18.06
C MET A 296 0.81 -2.74 -17.84
N SER A 297 -0.32 -2.94 -17.16
CA SER A 297 -0.88 -4.27 -16.92
C SER A 297 -1.26 -4.97 -18.24
N THR A 298 -1.91 -4.26 -19.15
CA THR A 298 -2.38 -4.79 -20.44
C THR A 298 -1.22 -5.18 -21.34
N ILE A 299 -0.25 -4.29 -21.54
CA ILE A 299 0.93 -4.58 -22.37
C ILE A 299 1.74 -5.73 -21.77
N ASN A 300 1.93 -5.76 -20.44
CA ASN A 300 2.65 -6.86 -19.81
C ASN A 300 1.93 -8.19 -20.03
N SER A 301 0.59 -8.21 -19.92
CA SER A 301 -0.22 -9.41 -20.21
C SER A 301 -0.11 -9.83 -21.68
N ILE A 302 -0.22 -8.88 -22.63
CA ILE A 302 -0.09 -9.15 -24.08
C ILE A 302 1.29 -9.75 -24.39
N LEU A 303 2.34 -9.26 -23.73
CA LEU A 303 3.72 -9.71 -23.91
C LEU A 303 4.06 -10.92 -23.02
N GLY A 304 3.09 -11.58 -22.39
CA GLY A 304 3.30 -12.77 -21.56
C GLY A 304 4.28 -12.53 -20.40
N GLY A 305 4.21 -11.36 -19.77
CA GLY A 305 5.12 -10.96 -18.69
C GLY A 305 6.51 -10.51 -19.15
N SER A 306 6.76 -10.41 -20.47
CA SER A 306 8.11 -10.07 -20.96
C SER A 306 8.50 -8.63 -20.67
N LEU A 307 7.54 -7.69 -20.63
CA LEU A 307 7.83 -6.29 -20.34
C LEU A 307 8.42 -6.13 -18.94
N VAL A 308 7.78 -6.71 -17.93
CA VAL A 308 8.28 -6.62 -16.55
C VAL A 308 9.60 -7.37 -16.35
N ARG A 309 9.81 -8.48 -17.08
CA ARG A 309 11.11 -9.19 -17.07
C ARG A 309 12.23 -8.32 -17.64
N MET A 310 12.02 -7.70 -18.80
CA MET A 310 13.00 -6.78 -19.39
C MET A 310 13.26 -5.58 -18.49
N TRP A 311 12.21 -5.03 -17.87
CA TRP A 311 12.34 -3.96 -16.87
C TRP A 311 13.22 -4.38 -15.70
N LYS A 312 12.93 -5.53 -15.07
CA LYS A 312 13.72 -6.10 -13.98
C LYS A 312 15.19 -6.28 -14.39
N SER A 313 15.45 -6.80 -15.58
CA SER A 313 16.82 -6.93 -16.11
C SER A 313 17.51 -5.58 -16.31
N ALA A 314 16.81 -4.55 -16.81
CA ALA A 314 17.37 -3.21 -16.98
C ALA A 314 17.74 -2.52 -15.64
N MET A 315 17.06 -2.87 -14.55
CA MET A 315 17.31 -2.35 -13.20
C MET A 315 18.53 -3.00 -12.52
N CYS A 316 19.57 -3.36 -13.28
CA CYS A 316 20.71 -4.15 -12.80
C CYS A 316 21.69 -3.39 -11.89
N SER A 317 21.71 -2.06 -11.91
CA SER A 317 22.67 -1.24 -11.16
C SER A 317 21.99 -0.09 -10.41
N VAL A 318 22.69 0.51 -9.45
CA VAL A 318 22.19 1.69 -8.71
C VAL A 318 21.81 2.82 -9.68
N THR A 319 22.68 3.11 -10.65
CA THR A 319 22.47 4.19 -11.63
C THR A 319 21.29 3.90 -12.56
N THR A 320 21.10 2.65 -13.01
CA THR A 320 19.93 2.32 -13.86
C THR A 320 18.64 2.34 -13.06
N ARG A 321 18.66 1.96 -11.78
CA ARG A 321 17.52 2.11 -10.87
C ARG A 321 17.15 3.56 -10.60
N GLU A 322 18.12 4.45 -10.41
CA GLU A 322 17.88 5.90 -10.30
C GLU A 322 17.10 6.45 -11.50
N LYS A 323 17.60 6.20 -12.72
CA LYS A 323 16.91 6.57 -13.96
C LYS A 323 15.54 5.92 -14.07
N GLY A 324 15.41 4.65 -13.63
CA GLY A 324 14.14 3.94 -13.60
C GLY A 324 13.09 4.62 -12.73
N ARG A 325 13.48 5.12 -11.55
CA ARG A 325 12.58 5.88 -10.65
C ARG A 325 12.11 7.19 -11.27
N GLU A 326 13.02 7.95 -11.88
CA GLU A 326 12.69 9.19 -12.58
C GLU A 326 11.69 8.93 -13.70
N MET A 327 11.92 7.86 -14.47
CA MET A 327 11.04 7.49 -15.58
C MET A 327 9.66 7.03 -15.10
N LEU A 328 9.57 6.26 -14.01
CA LEU A 328 8.28 5.92 -13.40
C LEU A 328 7.52 7.18 -12.97
N GLY A 329 8.23 8.15 -12.37
CA GLY A 329 7.66 9.45 -12.03
C GLY A 329 7.10 10.17 -13.25
N GLN A 330 7.89 10.28 -14.33
CA GLN A 330 7.44 10.91 -15.58
C GLN A 330 6.24 10.17 -16.19
N LEU A 331 6.31 8.85 -16.30
CA LEU A 331 5.25 8.06 -16.90
C LEU A 331 3.90 8.26 -16.19
N LEU A 332 3.91 8.27 -14.86
CA LEU A 332 2.69 8.33 -14.05
C LEU A 332 2.13 9.76 -13.90
N LEU A 333 3.00 10.78 -13.89
CA LEU A 333 2.65 12.14 -13.49
C LEU A 333 2.71 13.16 -14.63
N ASN A 334 3.32 12.83 -15.76
CA ASN A 334 3.43 13.71 -16.91
C ASN A 334 2.57 13.18 -18.07
N PRO A 335 1.37 13.74 -18.32
CA PRO A 335 0.51 13.35 -19.43
C PRO A 335 1.16 13.47 -20.82
N SER A 336 2.22 14.26 -20.95
CA SER A 336 2.96 14.43 -22.20
C SER A 336 4.07 13.38 -22.39
N PHE A 337 4.35 12.56 -21.37
CA PHE A 337 5.37 11.53 -21.46
C PHE A 337 4.85 10.34 -22.27
N ALA A 338 5.46 10.10 -23.43
CA ALA A 338 5.02 9.05 -24.33
C ALA A 338 5.33 7.66 -23.74
N THR A 339 4.34 6.77 -23.72
CA THR A 339 4.53 5.37 -23.32
C THR A 339 5.52 4.62 -24.23
N SER A 340 5.70 5.08 -25.48
CA SER A 340 6.75 4.59 -26.39
C SER A 340 8.15 4.89 -25.90
N SER A 341 8.38 6.00 -25.19
CA SER A 341 9.67 6.33 -24.58
C SER A 341 10.07 5.29 -23.53
N LEU A 342 9.11 4.76 -22.76
CA LEU A 342 9.36 3.66 -21.82
C LEU A 342 9.90 2.42 -22.53
N LEU A 343 9.25 2.00 -23.63
CA LEU A 343 9.63 0.80 -24.38
C LEU A 343 11.03 0.90 -25.00
N THR A 344 11.36 2.07 -25.56
CA THR A 344 12.69 2.34 -26.12
C THR A 344 13.76 2.26 -25.04
N ILE A 345 13.57 2.94 -23.92
CA ILE A 345 14.54 2.98 -22.82
C ILE A 345 14.73 1.59 -22.20
N ILE A 346 13.66 0.82 -22.01
CA ILE A 346 13.75 -0.57 -21.52
C ILE A 346 14.63 -1.40 -22.44
N THR A 347 14.38 -1.32 -23.76
CA THR A 347 15.10 -2.12 -24.75
C THR A 347 16.58 -1.75 -24.86
N GLU A 348 16.91 -0.46 -24.74
CA GLU A 348 18.30 0.02 -24.78
C GLU A 348 19.06 -0.34 -23.49
N THR A 349 18.41 -0.15 -22.34
CA THR A 349 19.03 -0.39 -21.03
C THR A 349 19.20 -1.88 -20.76
N SER A 350 18.23 -2.72 -21.17
CA SER A 350 18.30 -4.18 -21.03
C SER A 350 19.33 -4.86 -21.93
N ARG A 351 19.99 -4.12 -22.83
CA ARG A 351 21.14 -4.61 -23.61
C ARG A 351 22.48 -4.26 -22.98
N SER A 352 22.46 -3.32 -22.03
CA SER A 352 23.64 -2.84 -21.31
C SER A 352 23.80 -3.53 -19.95
N CYS A 353 22.75 -4.27 -19.55
CA CYS A 353 22.72 -5.34 -18.57
C CYS A 353 22.47 -6.65 -19.36
#